data_AF-A0A9W7FYN0-F1
#
_entry.id   AF-A0A9W7FYN0-F1
#
_cell.length_a   1.000
_cell.length_b   1.000
_cell.length_c   1.000
_cell.angle_alpha   90.00
_cell.angle_beta   90.00
_cell.angle_gamma   90.00
#
_symmetry.space_group_name_H-M   'P 1'
#
loop_
_entity.id
_entity.type
_entity.pdbx_description
1 polymer ?
#
loop_
_entity_poly.entity_id
_entity_poly.type
_entity_poly.pdbx_seq_one_letter_code
_entity_poly.pdbx_strand_id
1 'polypeptide(L)'
;MSYPKLSYLEVCCDTASSAILSLSLNAPSPSSIPSNATTPTSPPMVKVELCKAVEVGGLTPSTRDVVRVMKYVSENDCVDRGFVTCLIRPIAGSFVYDVDTIEDCERDIVDIIDACKKEGVDVPGGFAVGFMSDEGEGMRVEEGWKSMKKMIDGIQEEGIVWTMHRCIDDVIRCDAMVGDVKKYVDFAKKTGFNRVLTSGGHGTAQEGRNTIKLMKEEADKLGGIDIVAASGIDAYNVEVFEGICHAVHVGSGAKKPVGNDNGSVEKLGLFGRRKEVDRVKVGIIRNAMAKGVDAETKRLREHKDKRVALESPVTREVVKGVVNSVLEAYTNAMLSGKGGYVAKMAVSDADTEDIMTCVQSLAVFEKEPDAVNATVETYRRDGGLGGGERGMYFCLLVREAGEPVGMAFFYFAYSTWEGRVLYLEDLYIEEKHRGKGVGGVLMRTLAKISVRMDCKRFQWQALDWNVKAIGFYEKIGAKVLTEWVNLRIEGDKLEEYAAG
;
A
#
# COMPACT_ATOMS: atom_id res chain seq x y z
N MET A 1 -20.20 -17.19 0.09
CA MET A 1 -21.08 -16.10 -0.39
C MET A 1 -20.26 -15.24 -1.32
N SER A 2 -20.71 -14.99 -2.56
CA SER A 2 -20.01 -14.06 -3.45
C SER A 2 -20.26 -12.64 -2.96
N TYR A 3 -19.20 -11.85 -2.75
CA TYR A 3 -19.31 -10.44 -2.43
C TYR A 3 -19.94 -9.66 -3.59
N PRO A 4 -20.60 -8.52 -3.34
CA PRO A 4 -21.06 -7.66 -4.42
C PRO A 4 -19.87 -7.18 -5.25
N LYS A 5 -19.98 -7.31 -6.58
CA LYS A 5 -18.97 -6.86 -7.53
C LYS A 5 -18.84 -5.33 -7.51
N LEU A 6 -17.66 -4.84 -7.89
CA LEU A 6 -17.37 -3.41 -8.04
C LEU A 6 -18.23 -2.78 -9.15
N SER A 7 -18.79 -1.60 -8.89
CA SER A 7 -19.74 -0.94 -9.79
C SER A 7 -19.10 -0.37 -11.06
N TYR A 8 -17.91 0.22 -10.95
CA TYR A 8 -17.17 0.83 -12.07
C TYR A 8 -15.66 0.88 -11.80
N LEU A 9 -14.90 1.09 -12.87
CA LEU A 9 -13.47 1.36 -12.84
C LEU A 9 -13.24 2.83 -13.20
N GLU A 10 -12.68 3.62 -12.28
CA GLU A 10 -12.29 5.00 -12.56
C GLU A 10 -10.80 5.09 -12.93
N VAL A 11 -10.47 5.87 -13.95
CA VAL A 11 -9.13 6.00 -14.51
C VAL A 11 -8.67 7.46 -14.49
N CYS A 12 -7.58 7.76 -13.77
CA CYS A 12 -7.01 9.11 -13.68
C CYS A 12 -6.22 9.46 -14.95
N CYS A 13 -6.66 10.44 -15.73
CA CYS A 13 -6.15 10.77 -17.06
C CYS A 13 -5.55 12.18 -17.09
N ASP A 14 -4.29 12.33 -17.52
CA ASP A 14 -3.55 13.61 -17.54
C ASP A 14 -3.69 14.42 -18.86
N THR A 15 -4.35 13.81 -19.84
CA THR A 15 -4.59 14.41 -21.17
C THR A 15 -5.96 14.02 -21.70
N ALA A 16 -6.57 14.91 -22.50
CA ALA A 16 -7.84 14.66 -23.17
C ALA A 16 -7.80 13.39 -24.04
N SER A 17 -6.73 13.17 -24.81
CA SER A 17 -6.56 11.97 -25.65
C SER A 17 -6.67 10.69 -24.83
N SER A 18 -6.17 10.72 -23.60
CA SER A 18 -6.09 9.56 -22.75
C SER A 18 -7.38 9.26 -21.99
N ALA A 19 -8.13 10.32 -21.64
CA ALA A 19 -9.50 10.22 -21.18
C ALA A 19 -10.41 9.65 -22.29
N ILE A 20 -10.33 10.19 -23.51
CA ILE A 20 -11.08 9.69 -24.68
C ILE A 20 -10.78 8.21 -24.94
N LEU A 21 -9.50 7.82 -24.91
CA LEU A 21 -9.10 6.43 -25.11
C LEU A 21 -9.71 5.50 -24.04
N SER A 22 -9.75 5.95 -22.79
CA SER A 22 -10.35 5.20 -21.68
C SER A 22 -11.87 5.09 -21.82
N LEU A 23 -12.55 6.19 -22.15
CA LEU A 23 -14.00 6.22 -22.39
C LEU A 23 -14.41 5.35 -23.59
N SER A 24 -13.59 5.30 -24.65
CA SER A 24 -13.85 4.44 -25.82
C SER A 24 -13.95 2.95 -25.49
N LEU A 25 -13.46 2.52 -24.32
CA LEU A 25 -13.61 1.13 -23.87
C LEU A 25 -15.07 0.78 -23.53
N ASN A 26 -15.92 1.77 -23.27
CA ASN A 26 -17.35 1.57 -23.01
C ASN A 26 -18.16 1.30 -24.29
N ALA A 27 -17.60 1.59 -25.46
CA ALA A 27 -18.25 1.28 -26.73
C ALA A 27 -18.43 -0.25 -26.89
N PRO A 28 -19.56 -0.71 -27.43
CA PRO A 28 -19.78 -2.13 -27.71
C PRO A 28 -18.71 -2.66 -28.68
N SER A 29 -18.15 -3.84 -28.37
CA SER A 29 -17.18 -4.47 -29.26
C SER A 29 -17.85 -4.86 -30.59
N PRO A 30 -17.20 -4.67 -31.76
CA PRO A 30 -17.75 -5.08 -33.05
C PRO A 30 -17.99 -6.59 -33.18
N SER A 31 -17.55 -7.42 -32.22
CA SER A 31 -17.75 -8.87 -32.21
C SER A 31 -18.71 -9.30 -31.09
N SER A 32 -19.97 -9.51 -31.44
CA SER A 32 -20.94 -10.34 -30.71
C SER A 32 -21.35 -11.44 -31.70
N ILE A 33 -21.49 -12.75 -31.43
CA ILE A 33 -21.62 -13.65 -30.26
C ILE A 33 -21.20 -15.06 -30.75
N PRO A 34 -21.09 -16.11 -29.90
CA PRO A 34 -22.00 -17.23 -30.11
C PRO A 34 -22.87 -17.54 -28.90
N SER A 35 -24.15 -17.72 -29.20
CA SER A 35 -25.21 -18.19 -28.31
C SER A 35 -24.89 -19.57 -27.76
N ASN A 36 -24.35 -19.65 -26.54
CA ASN A 36 -24.50 -20.77 -25.58
C ASN A 36 -23.60 -20.63 -24.34
N ALA A 37 -23.35 -19.42 -23.85
CA ALA A 37 -22.72 -19.23 -22.55
C ALA A 37 -23.73 -18.64 -21.57
N THR A 38 -24.16 -19.43 -20.59
CA THR A 38 -24.89 -18.95 -19.42
C THR A 38 -24.07 -17.87 -18.71
N THR A 39 -24.55 -16.63 -18.86
CA THR A 39 -24.19 -15.35 -18.23
C THR A 39 -22.74 -14.85 -18.36
N PRO A 40 -22.42 -14.02 -19.38
CA PRO A 40 -21.32 -13.06 -19.26
C PRO A 40 -21.84 -11.85 -18.47
N THR A 41 -21.38 -11.65 -17.22
CA THR A 41 -21.52 -10.33 -16.57
C THR A 41 -20.79 -9.32 -17.45
N SER A 42 -21.48 -8.28 -17.91
CA SER A 42 -20.87 -7.19 -18.67
C SER A 42 -19.68 -6.63 -17.89
N PRO A 43 -18.56 -6.29 -18.57
CA PRO A 43 -17.43 -5.68 -17.90
C PRO A 43 -17.85 -4.35 -17.24
N PRO A 44 -17.24 -3.98 -16.09
CA PRO A 44 -17.55 -2.72 -15.42
C PRO A 44 -17.36 -1.52 -16.35
N MET A 45 -18.23 -0.51 -16.21
CA MET A 45 -18.10 0.73 -16.96
C MET A 45 -16.82 1.47 -16.54
N VAL A 46 -16.20 2.16 -17.51
CA VAL A 46 -15.02 3.00 -17.28
C VAL A 46 -15.46 4.44 -17.07
N LYS A 47 -15.08 5.00 -15.92
CA LYS A 47 -15.14 6.45 -15.62
C LYS A 47 -13.74 7.05 -15.78
N VAL A 48 -13.67 8.34 -16.05
CA VAL A 48 -12.41 9.08 -16.10
C VAL A 48 -12.42 10.22 -15.09
N GLU A 49 -11.32 10.35 -14.35
CA GLU A 49 -10.97 11.57 -13.65
C GLU A 49 -9.94 12.31 -14.51
N LEU A 50 -10.30 13.47 -15.04
CA LEU A 50 -9.40 14.29 -15.85
C LEU A 50 -8.62 15.25 -14.96
N CYS A 51 -7.30 15.26 -15.13
CA CYS A 51 -6.38 16.10 -14.37
C CYS A 51 -5.16 16.52 -15.23
N LYS A 52 -4.20 17.20 -14.61
CA LYS A 52 -2.86 17.48 -15.13
C LYS A 52 -1.80 17.05 -14.14
N ALA A 53 -0.54 16.98 -14.57
CA ALA A 53 0.62 16.78 -13.69
C ALA A 53 0.46 15.58 -12.70
N VAL A 54 0.16 14.39 -13.23
CA VAL A 54 -0.07 13.18 -12.43
C VAL A 54 1.16 12.75 -11.62
N GLU A 55 2.35 13.24 -11.95
CA GLU A 55 3.59 13.08 -11.18
C GLU A 55 3.55 13.73 -9.79
N VAL A 56 2.76 14.79 -9.61
CA VAL A 56 2.56 15.47 -8.31
C VAL A 56 1.21 15.15 -7.66
N GLY A 57 0.55 14.08 -8.14
CA GLY A 57 -0.73 13.61 -7.62
C GLY A 57 -1.96 14.23 -8.30
N GLY A 58 -1.79 14.90 -9.42
CA GLY A 58 -2.89 15.52 -10.17
C GLY A 58 -3.11 16.99 -9.77
N LEU A 59 -3.35 17.82 -10.78
CA LEU A 59 -3.76 19.24 -10.69
C LEU A 59 -5.00 19.47 -11.57
N THR A 60 -5.64 20.62 -11.41
CA THR A 60 -6.79 21.04 -12.23
C THR A 60 -6.45 20.92 -13.73
N PRO A 61 -7.31 20.27 -14.55
CA PRO A 61 -7.10 20.21 -16.00
C PRO A 61 -7.39 21.56 -16.67
N SER A 62 -6.80 21.80 -17.83
CA SER A 62 -7.16 22.99 -18.60
C SER A 62 -8.59 22.88 -19.14
N THR A 63 -9.32 23.98 -19.13
CA THR A 63 -10.68 24.09 -19.68
C THR A 63 -10.77 23.56 -21.12
N ARG A 64 -9.74 23.80 -21.94
CA ARG A 64 -9.62 23.26 -23.29
C ARG A 64 -9.61 21.72 -23.35
N ASP A 65 -8.88 21.07 -22.44
CA ASP A 65 -8.85 19.61 -22.40
C ASP A 65 -10.20 19.06 -21.93
N VAL A 66 -10.85 19.72 -20.96
CA VAL A 66 -12.20 19.36 -20.52
C VAL A 66 -13.19 19.44 -21.67
N VAL A 67 -13.30 20.58 -22.35
CA VAL A 67 -14.20 20.78 -23.50
C VAL A 67 -13.92 19.74 -24.59
N ARG A 68 -12.65 19.41 -24.85
CA ARG A 68 -12.30 18.40 -25.86
C ARG A 68 -12.82 17.01 -25.48
N VAL A 69 -12.76 16.61 -24.22
CA VAL A 69 -13.34 15.35 -23.74
C VAL A 69 -14.86 15.41 -23.82
N MET A 70 -15.49 16.53 -23.42
CA MET A 70 -16.94 16.68 -23.47
C MET A 70 -17.50 16.68 -24.89
N LYS A 71 -16.79 17.27 -25.88
CA LYS A 71 -17.14 17.13 -27.30
C LYS A 71 -17.19 15.67 -27.74
N TYR A 72 -16.19 14.87 -27.34
CA TYR A 72 -16.20 13.44 -27.60
C TYR A 72 -17.40 12.74 -26.95
N VAL A 73 -17.76 13.10 -25.70
CA VAL A 73 -18.95 12.55 -25.03
C VAL A 73 -20.22 12.89 -25.81
N SER A 74 -20.41 14.15 -26.22
CA SER A 74 -21.58 14.58 -27.00
C SER A 74 -21.68 13.92 -28.38
N GLU A 75 -20.57 13.47 -28.96
CA GLU A 75 -20.52 12.79 -30.26
C GLU A 75 -20.70 11.26 -30.15
N ASN A 76 -20.75 10.69 -28.93
CA ASN A 76 -20.74 9.24 -28.72
C ASN A 76 -21.78 8.78 -27.67
N ASP A 77 -22.95 8.33 -28.15
CA ASP A 77 -24.09 7.88 -27.31
C ASP A 77 -23.79 6.75 -26.29
N CYS A 78 -22.68 6.03 -26.45
CA CYS A 78 -22.26 4.98 -25.52
C CYS A 78 -21.58 5.51 -24.24
N VAL A 79 -21.40 6.82 -24.13
CA VAL A 79 -20.75 7.51 -23.01
C VAL A 79 -21.60 8.71 -22.61
N ASP A 80 -21.96 8.81 -21.34
CA ASP A 80 -22.68 9.95 -20.76
C ASP A 80 -21.71 10.88 -19.98
N ARG A 81 -22.10 12.15 -19.80
CA ARG A 81 -21.34 13.14 -19.01
C ARG A 81 -21.01 12.65 -17.60
N GLY A 82 -21.85 11.81 -17.01
CA GLY A 82 -21.66 11.16 -15.71
C GLY A 82 -20.42 10.28 -15.62
N PHE A 83 -19.78 9.92 -16.74
CA PHE A 83 -18.51 9.20 -16.76
C PHE A 83 -17.27 10.10 -16.71
N VAL A 84 -17.44 11.42 -16.74
CA VAL A 84 -16.34 12.40 -16.67
C VAL A 84 -16.39 13.15 -15.35
N THR A 85 -15.28 13.08 -14.60
CA THR A 85 -15.04 13.88 -13.40
C THR A 85 -13.79 14.73 -13.62
N CYS A 86 -13.82 16.01 -13.25
CA CYS A 86 -12.64 16.88 -13.29
C CYS A 86 -12.03 17.01 -11.89
N LEU A 87 -10.73 16.78 -11.77
CA LEU A 87 -10.00 17.11 -10.53
C LEU A 87 -9.90 18.64 -10.40
N ILE A 88 -10.18 19.16 -9.22
CA ILE A 88 -10.01 20.56 -8.85
C ILE A 88 -8.96 20.61 -7.76
N ARG A 89 -7.76 21.03 -8.15
CA ARG A 89 -6.57 21.08 -7.30
C ARG A 89 -5.57 22.07 -7.90
N PRO A 90 -5.58 23.34 -7.47
CA PRO A 90 -4.74 24.38 -8.06
C PRO A 90 -3.25 24.16 -7.82
N ILE A 91 -2.88 23.61 -6.65
CA ILE A 91 -1.50 23.45 -6.21
C ILE A 91 -1.11 22.01 -5.86
N ALA A 92 0.17 21.71 -6.03
CA ALA A 92 0.77 20.45 -5.62
C ALA A 92 1.14 20.46 -4.12
N GLY A 93 1.37 19.27 -3.56
CA GLY A 93 1.79 19.13 -2.17
C GLY A 93 0.61 19.02 -1.20
N SER A 94 0.64 19.83 -0.13
CA SER A 94 -0.33 19.82 0.97
C SER A 94 -1.77 20.00 0.49
N PHE A 95 -2.73 19.51 1.29
CA PHE A 95 -4.16 19.78 1.13
C PHE A 95 -4.66 20.89 2.05
N VAL A 96 -3.76 21.56 2.78
CA VAL A 96 -4.08 22.73 3.60
C VAL A 96 -3.93 23.97 2.72
N TYR A 97 -5.03 24.67 2.47
CA TYR A 97 -5.13 25.81 1.57
C TYR A 97 -5.38 27.10 2.33
N ASP A 98 -4.80 28.18 1.82
CA ASP A 98 -5.17 29.54 2.19
C ASP A 98 -6.45 29.97 1.46
N VAL A 99 -6.96 31.15 1.83
CA VAL A 99 -8.20 31.70 1.26
C VAL A 99 -8.10 31.82 -0.26
N ASP A 100 -6.98 32.34 -0.78
CA ASP A 100 -6.78 32.55 -2.20
C ASP A 100 -6.84 31.22 -2.97
N THR A 101 -6.18 30.18 -2.47
CA THR A 101 -6.20 28.84 -3.08
C THR A 101 -7.59 28.19 -3.01
N ILE A 102 -8.37 28.47 -1.96
CA ILE A 102 -9.77 28.03 -1.85
C ILE A 102 -10.64 28.74 -2.89
N GLU A 103 -10.47 30.05 -3.06
CA GLU A 103 -11.18 30.83 -4.09
C GLU A 103 -10.81 30.35 -5.50
N ASP A 104 -9.54 30.01 -5.75
CA ASP A 104 -9.09 29.42 -7.00
C ASP A 104 -9.82 28.11 -7.32
N CYS A 105 -10.11 27.27 -6.32
CA CYS A 105 -10.89 26.04 -6.53
C CYS A 105 -12.30 26.34 -7.05
N GLU A 106 -12.98 27.32 -6.47
CA GLU A 106 -14.32 27.73 -6.91
C GLU A 106 -14.28 28.33 -8.32
N ARG A 107 -13.29 29.19 -8.60
CA ARG A 107 -13.09 29.80 -9.92
C ARG A 107 -12.78 28.78 -11.00
N ASP A 108 -11.91 27.81 -10.73
CA ASP A 108 -11.59 26.71 -11.64
C ASP A 108 -12.86 25.95 -12.08
N ILE A 109 -13.79 25.70 -11.15
CA ILE A 109 -15.05 25.00 -11.47
C ILE A 109 -15.94 25.88 -12.36
N VAL A 110 -16.10 27.15 -12.01
CA VAL A 110 -16.90 28.11 -12.79
C VAL A 110 -16.34 28.26 -14.20
N ASP A 111 -15.02 28.41 -14.35
CA ASP A 111 -14.36 28.55 -15.64
C ASP A 111 -14.55 27.31 -16.53
N ILE A 112 -14.53 26.11 -15.94
CA ILE A 112 -14.84 24.86 -16.65
C ILE A 112 -16.29 24.85 -17.13
N ILE A 113 -17.24 25.22 -16.27
CA ILE A 113 -18.67 25.28 -16.60
C ILE A 113 -18.91 26.26 -17.75
N ASP A 114 -18.36 27.48 -17.63
CA ASP A 114 -18.53 28.55 -18.63
C ASP A 114 -17.89 28.17 -19.97
N ALA A 115 -16.73 27.53 -19.95
CA ALA A 115 -16.08 27.04 -21.17
C ALA A 115 -16.93 25.98 -21.89
N CYS A 116 -17.56 25.06 -21.16
CA CYS A 116 -18.44 24.04 -21.75
C CYS A 116 -19.71 24.68 -22.34
N LYS A 117 -20.36 25.58 -21.60
CA LYS A 117 -21.56 26.31 -22.04
C LYS A 117 -21.29 27.14 -23.29
N LYS A 118 -20.16 27.85 -23.33
CA LYS A 118 -19.73 28.66 -24.49
C LYS A 118 -19.55 27.81 -25.75
N GLU A 119 -19.06 26.59 -25.61
CA GLU A 119 -18.80 25.68 -26.72
C GLU A 119 -20.00 24.79 -27.07
N GLY A 120 -21.12 24.95 -26.35
CA GLY A 120 -22.36 24.21 -26.59
C GLY A 120 -22.26 22.71 -26.27
N VAL A 121 -21.40 22.32 -25.32
CA VAL A 121 -21.29 20.95 -24.83
C VAL A 121 -21.75 20.82 -23.39
N ASP A 122 -22.10 19.60 -22.99
CA ASP A 122 -22.44 19.31 -21.60
C ASP A 122 -21.28 19.63 -20.66
N VAL A 123 -21.61 20.08 -19.46
CA VAL A 123 -20.66 20.19 -18.34
C VAL A 123 -20.26 18.77 -17.90
N PRO A 124 -19.03 18.53 -17.39
CA PRO A 124 -18.70 17.25 -16.76
C PRO A 124 -19.74 16.81 -15.73
N GLY A 125 -19.95 15.51 -15.58
CA GLY A 125 -20.91 14.96 -14.62
C GLY A 125 -20.43 15.02 -13.18
N GLY A 126 -19.18 15.41 -12.91
CA GLY A 126 -18.67 15.54 -11.55
C GLY A 126 -17.41 16.37 -11.43
N PHE A 127 -17.15 16.81 -10.20
CA PHE A 127 -15.92 17.48 -9.79
C PHE A 127 -15.35 16.78 -8.56
N ALA A 128 -14.04 16.55 -8.57
CA ALA A 128 -13.29 15.97 -7.45
C ALA A 128 -12.46 17.05 -6.78
N VAL A 129 -12.74 17.34 -5.52
CA VAL A 129 -12.13 18.44 -4.77
C VAL A 129 -11.96 18.04 -3.31
N GLY A 130 -11.03 18.67 -2.60
CA GLY A 130 -10.96 18.52 -1.15
C GLY A 130 -9.81 19.28 -0.52
N PHE A 131 -10.04 19.93 0.61
CA PHE A 131 -9.00 20.69 1.28
C PHE A 131 -9.33 20.94 2.74
N MET A 132 -8.28 21.15 3.54
CA MET A 132 -8.30 21.74 4.87
C MET A 132 -7.95 23.22 4.74
N SER A 133 -8.30 24.03 5.73
CA SER A 133 -7.95 25.47 5.75
C SER A 133 -6.75 25.72 6.67
N ASP A 134 -5.92 26.70 6.34
CA ASP A 134 -4.93 27.26 7.27
C ASP A 134 -5.49 28.38 8.17
N GLU A 135 -6.73 28.83 7.94
CA GLU A 135 -7.41 29.81 8.76
C GLU A 135 -7.93 29.21 10.09
N GLY A 136 -7.73 29.94 11.20
CA GLY A 136 -8.31 29.67 12.53
C GLY A 136 -7.34 29.15 13.61
N GLU A 137 -7.75 29.28 14.88
CA GLU A 137 -7.13 28.58 16.03
C GLU A 137 -7.88 27.26 16.30
N GLY A 138 -7.19 26.10 16.24
CA GLY A 138 -7.82 24.79 16.37
C GLY A 138 -8.34 24.21 15.03
N MET A 139 -8.97 23.03 15.08
CA MET A 139 -9.22 22.09 13.96
C MET A 139 -9.27 22.68 12.53
N ARG A 140 -8.13 22.65 11.83
CA ARG A 140 -7.94 22.99 10.39
C ARG A 140 -8.88 22.27 9.41
N VAL A 141 -9.50 21.19 9.86
CA VAL A 141 -10.48 20.38 9.11
C VAL A 141 -11.85 21.05 9.08
N GLU A 142 -12.31 21.65 10.19
CA GLU A 142 -13.68 22.16 10.26
C GLU A 142 -13.90 23.36 9.33
N GLU A 143 -12.99 24.32 9.31
CA GLU A 143 -13.08 25.50 8.44
C GLU A 143 -12.97 25.13 6.96
N GLY A 144 -12.04 24.24 6.60
CA GLY A 144 -11.96 23.72 5.23
C GLY A 144 -13.28 23.08 4.78
N TRP A 145 -13.95 22.36 5.68
CA TRP A 145 -15.21 21.67 5.37
C TRP A 145 -16.39 22.63 5.24
N LYS A 146 -16.44 23.69 6.05
CA LYS A 146 -17.42 24.79 5.88
C LYS A 146 -17.23 25.48 4.53
N SER A 147 -15.99 25.79 4.16
CA SER A 147 -15.68 26.39 2.86
C SER A 147 -16.05 25.48 1.70
N MET A 148 -15.75 24.18 1.77
CA MET A 148 -16.21 23.20 0.77
C MET A 148 -17.73 23.14 0.67
N LYS A 149 -18.45 23.16 1.79
CA LYS A 149 -19.93 23.18 1.77
C LYS A 149 -20.46 24.43 1.08
N LYS A 150 -19.93 25.60 1.43
CA LYS A 150 -20.32 26.88 0.82
C LYS A 150 -20.10 26.87 -0.69
N MET A 151 -18.95 26.37 -1.14
CA MET A 151 -18.62 26.24 -2.55
C MET A 151 -19.58 25.28 -3.27
N ILE A 152 -19.83 24.09 -2.72
CA ILE A 152 -20.76 23.11 -3.30
C ILE A 152 -22.18 23.67 -3.39
N ASP A 153 -22.68 24.30 -2.31
CA ASP A 153 -24.02 24.89 -2.27
C ASP A 153 -24.14 26.13 -3.21
N GLY A 154 -23.04 26.82 -3.49
CA GLY A 154 -22.98 27.99 -4.36
C GLY A 154 -23.01 27.69 -5.85
N ILE A 155 -22.61 26.48 -6.26
CA ILE A 155 -22.53 26.07 -7.66
C ILE A 155 -23.89 25.53 -8.12
N GLN A 156 -24.62 26.37 -8.86
CA GLN A 156 -25.98 26.11 -9.34
C GLN A 156 -26.02 25.30 -10.65
N GLU A 157 -25.31 24.18 -10.71
CA GLU A 157 -25.34 23.25 -11.85
C GLU A 157 -25.98 21.93 -11.41
N GLU A 158 -27.07 21.53 -12.06
CA GLU A 158 -27.82 20.34 -11.68
C GLU A 158 -27.06 19.04 -12.04
N GLY A 159 -27.26 18.00 -11.23
CA GLY A 159 -26.75 16.66 -11.52
C GLY A 159 -25.24 16.47 -11.34
N ILE A 160 -24.53 17.44 -10.76
CA ILE A 160 -23.10 17.30 -10.45
C ILE A 160 -22.88 16.27 -9.33
N VAL A 161 -22.00 15.30 -9.59
CA VAL A 161 -21.50 14.34 -8.60
C VAL A 161 -20.23 14.89 -7.97
N TRP A 162 -20.32 15.25 -6.69
CA TRP A 162 -19.19 15.76 -5.92
C TRP A 162 -18.37 14.63 -5.32
N THR A 163 -17.06 14.63 -5.58
CA THR A 163 -16.12 13.64 -5.04
C THR A 163 -15.13 14.29 -4.09
N MET A 164 -15.09 13.85 -2.84
CA MET A 164 -14.02 14.21 -1.92
C MET A 164 -12.79 13.42 -2.34
N HIS A 165 -11.75 14.11 -2.80
CA HIS A 165 -10.53 13.44 -3.21
C HIS A 165 -9.69 13.00 -1.99
N ARG A 166 -8.40 12.65 -2.19
CA ARG A 166 -7.57 12.02 -1.16
C ARG A 166 -7.14 12.89 0.04
N CYS A 167 -7.58 14.14 0.18
CA CYS A 167 -7.32 14.93 1.41
C CYS A 167 -7.81 14.22 2.68
N ILE A 168 -8.88 13.43 2.57
CA ILE A 168 -9.41 12.64 3.69
C ILE A 168 -8.39 11.64 4.25
N ASP A 169 -7.48 11.12 3.42
CA ASP A 169 -6.44 10.20 3.86
C ASP A 169 -5.46 10.89 4.83
N ASP A 170 -5.20 12.17 4.63
CA ASP A 170 -4.33 12.97 5.50
C ASP A 170 -5.02 13.25 6.85
N VAL A 171 -6.32 13.54 6.81
CA VAL A 171 -7.16 13.69 8.01
C VAL A 171 -7.17 12.40 8.83
N ILE A 172 -7.41 11.25 8.18
CA ILE A 172 -7.43 9.94 8.84
C ILE A 172 -6.07 9.61 9.46
N ARG A 173 -4.96 9.95 8.80
CA ARG A 173 -3.61 9.75 9.34
C ARG A 173 -3.33 10.59 10.59
N CYS A 174 -3.72 11.85 10.55
CA CYS A 174 -3.46 12.79 11.65
C CYS A 174 -4.32 12.48 12.89
N ASP A 175 -5.52 11.91 12.72
CA ASP A 175 -6.42 11.52 13.82
C ASP A 175 -6.17 10.09 14.36
N ALA A 176 -5.09 9.43 13.93
CA ALA A 176 -4.82 8.01 14.17
C ALA A 176 -4.35 7.63 15.60
N MET A 177 -4.96 8.23 16.63
CA MET A 177 -5.13 7.58 17.92
C MET A 177 -6.63 7.37 18.19
N VAL A 178 -7.15 6.20 17.77
CA VAL A 178 -8.45 5.63 18.21
C VAL A 178 -9.74 6.22 17.58
N GLY A 179 -9.68 7.16 16.62
CA GLY A 179 -10.86 7.85 16.06
C GLY A 179 -11.81 6.99 15.18
N ASP A 180 -13.12 7.16 15.37
CA ASP A 180 -14.20 6.55 14.57
C ASP A 180 -14.20 7.07 13.12
N VAL A 181 -13.57 6.35 12.19
CA VAL A 181 -13.47 6.74 10.76
C VAL A 181 -14.83 6.97 10.11
N LYS A 182 -15.91 6.37 10.66
CA LYS A 182 -17.27 6.51 10.15
C LYS A 182 -17.76 7.95 10.20
N LYS A 183 -17.31 8.72 11.20
CA LYS A 183 -17.63 10.15 11.32
C LYS A 183 -17.26 10.92 10.06
N TYR A 184 -16.14 10.58 9.42
CA TYR A 184 -15.68 11.28 8.21
C TYR A 184 -16.55 11.00 6.99
N VAL A 185 -17.19 9.84 6.92
CA VAL A 185 -18.17 9.53 5.87
C VAL A 185 -19.44 10.34 6.08
N ASP A 186 -19.94 10.41 7.31
CA ASP A 186 -21.08 11.26 7.68
C ASP A 186 -20.78 12.75 7.41
N PHE A 187 -19.57 13.23 7.73
CA PHE A 187 -19.15 14.58 7.42
C PHE A 187 -19.10 14.84 5.91
N ALA A 188 -18.45 13.98 5.13
CA ALA A 188 -18.41 14.13 3.68
C ALA A 188 -19.84 14.21 3.10
N LYS A 189 -20.75 13.37 3.59
CA LYS A 189 -22.16 13.38 3.18
C LYS A 189 -22.86 14.70 3.53
N LYS A 190 -22.70 15.19 4.76
CA LYS A 190 -23.29 16.47 5.23
C LYS A 190 -22.74 17.69 4.51
N THR A 191 -21.48 17.65 4.08
CA THR A 191 -20.88 18.70 3.26
C THR A 191 -21.47 18.74 1.85
N GLY A 192 -22.04 17.64 1.36
CA GLY A 192 -22.67 17.55 0.03
C GLY A 192 -21.98 16.58 -0.92
N PHE A 193 -20.94 15.86 -0.48
CA PHE A 193 -20.25 14.89 -1.32
C PHE A 193 -21.10 13.64 -1.58
N ASN A 194 -21.01 13.14 -2.80
CA ASN A 194 -21.61 11.88 -3.25
C ASN A 194 -20.60 10.74 -3.26
N ARG A 195 -19.31 11.05 -3.19
CA ARG A 195 -18.23 10.07 -3.30
C ARG A 195 -17.03 10.46 -2.44
N VAL A 196 -16.28 9.46 -1.98
CA VAL A 196 -15.02 9.64 -1.27
C VAL A 196 -13.94 8.76 -1.91
N LEU A 197 -12.86 9.38 -2.34
CA LEU A 197 -11.68 8.73 -2.90
C LEU A 197 -10.62 8.56 -1.79
N THR A 198 -10.23 7.33 -1.47
CA THR A 198 -9.41 7.06 -0.27
C THR A 198 -8.50 5.84 -0.40
N SER A 199 -7.33 5.89 0.24
CA SER A 199 -6.47 4.74 0.53
C SER A 199 -6.68 4.20 1.95
N GLY A 200 -7.70 4.68 2.67
CA GLY A 200 -7.94 4.39 4.08
C GLY A 200 -6.89 5.00 5.01
N GLY A 201 -6.30 6.14 4.64
CA GLY A 201 -5.23 6.77 5.41
C GLY A 201 -3.87 6.06 5.28
N HIS A 202 -3.67 5.15 4.33
CA HIS A 202 -2.41 4.40 4.18
C HIS A 202 -1.66 4.75 2.89
N GLY A 203 -0.47 4.19 2.66
CA GLY A 203 0.31 4.44 1.44
C GLY A 203 -0.42 3.90 0.21
N THR A 204 -1.03 2.72 0.37
CA THR A 204 -1.85 2.07 -0.65
C THR A 204 -3.24 1.71 -0.12
N ALA A 205 -4.23 1.57 -0.99
CA ALA A 205 -5.55 1.10 -0.59
C ALA A 205 -5.54 -0.32 0.00
N GLN A 206 -4.58 -1.16 -0.41
CA GLN A 206 -4.47 -2.53 0.08
C GLN A 206 -4.03 -2.59 1.55
N GLU A 207 -3.17 -1.66 1.98
CA GLU A 207 -2.80 -1.47 3.38
C GLU A 207 -3.99 -0.94 4.20
N GLY A 208 -4.71 0.06 3.68
CA GLY A 208 -5.87 0.65 4.36
C GLY A 208 -7.19 -0.10 4.18
N ARG A 209 -7.19 -1.33 3.66
CA ARG A 209 -8.40 -2.09 3.30
C ARG A 209 -9.43 -2.21 4.43
N ASN A 210 -8.97 -2.34 5.67
CA ASN A 210 -9.86 -2.46 6.83
C ASN A 210 -10.56 -1.13 7.11
N THR A 211 -9.84 -0.01 7.01
CA THR A 211 -10.40 1.34 7.12
C THR A 211 -11.43 1.60 6.03
N ILE A 212 -11.09 1.29 4.78
CA ILE A 212 -11.99 1.44 3.63
C ILE A 212 -13.28 0.63 3.84
N LYS A 213 -13.16 -0.59 4.35
CA LYS A 213 -14.32 -1.43 4.68
C LYS A 213 -15.24 -0.78 5.70
N LEU A 214 -14.69 -0.23 6.78
CA LEU A 214 -15.47 0.48 7.81
C LEU A 214 -16.17 1.72 7.24
N MET A 215 -15.49 2.45 6.36
CA MET A 215 -16.09 3.59 5.65
C MET A 215 -17.24 3.13 4.75
N LYS A 216 -17.08 2.02 4.03
CA LYS A 216 -18.13 1.45 3.16
C LYS A 216 -19.36 1.03 3.97
N GLU A 217 -19.16 0.37 5.11
CA GLU A 217 -20.25 -0.03 6.00
C GLU A 217 -21.06 1.17 6.49
N GLU A 218 -20.42 2.32 6.73
CA GLU A 218 -21.12 3.55 7.10
C GLU A 218 -21.83 4.19 5.91
N ALA A 219 -21.16 4.25 4.76
CA ALA A 219 -21.73 4.74 3.52
C ALA A 219 -23.01 3.96 3.13
N ASP A 220 -22.99 2.64 3.28
CA ASP A 220 -24.15 1.77 3.02
C ASP A 220 -25.34 2.10 3.94
N LYS A 221 -25.07 2.46 5.21
CA LYS A 221 -26.11 2.83 6.17
C LYS A 221 -26.70 4.21 5.87
N LEU A 222 -25.84 5.19 5.56
CA LEU A 222 -26.27 6.56 5.28
C LEU A 222 -26.99 6.66 3.93
N GLY A 223 -26.54 5.90 2.94
CA GLY A 223 -27.01 5.95 1.57
C GLY A 223 -26.58 7.21 0.82
N GLY A 224 -26.50 7.11 -0.51
CA GLY A 224 -26.20 8.24 -1.40
C GLY A 224 -24.78 8.81 -1.24
N ILE A 225 -23.82 8.00 -0.76
CA ILE A 225 -22.40 8.28 -0.81
C ILE A 225 -21.62 7.01 -1.14
N ASP A 226 -20.73 7.06 -2.13
CA ASP A 226 -19.89 5.93 -2.53
C ASP A 226 -18.47 6.06 -1.98
N ILE A 227 -17.93 4.96 -1.47
CA ILE A 227 -16.51 4.82 -1.15
C ILE A 227 -15.75 4.22 -2.34
N VAL A 228 -14.75 4.94 -2.83
CA VAL A 228 -13.91 4.58 -3.98
C VAL A 228 -12.48 4.36 -3.50
N ALA A 229 -11.98 3.12 -3.59
CA ALA A 229 -10.62 2.79 -3.19
C ALA A 229 -9.61 3.35 -4.22
N ALA A 230 -8.53 3.98 -3.75
CA ALA A 230 -7.52 4.61 -4.59
C ALA A 230 -6.10 4.41 -4.03
N SER A 231 -5.10 4.53 -4.90
CA SER A 231 -3.67 4.27 -4.63
C SER A 231 -3.27 2.79 -4.67
N GLY A 232 -2.34 2.46 -5.58
CA GLY A 232 -1.71 1.15 -5.66
C GLY A 232 -2.60 0.04 -6.23
N ILE A 233 -3.75 0.37 -6.84
CA ILE A 233 -4.66 -0.61 -7.43
C ILE A 233 -4.21 -0.97 -8.85
N ASP A 234 -4.13 -2.27 -9.12
CA ASP A 234 -3.81 -2.84 -10.42
C ASP A 234 -4.50 -4.19 -10.64
N ALA A 235 -4.21 -4.84 -11.77
CA ALA A 235 -4.87 -6.08 -12.16
C ALA A 235 -4.61 -7.23 -11.19
N TYR A 236 -3.58 -7.13 -10.36
CA TYR A 236 -3.16 -8.20 -9.47
C TYR A 236 -3.84 -8.12 -8.10
N ASN A 237 -4.30 -6.93 -7.68
CA ASN A 237 -4.95 -6.74 -6.39
C ASN A 237 -6.39 -6.24 -6.45
N VAL A 238 -6.94 -5.93 -7.64
CA VAL A 238 -8.29 -5.38 -7.76
C VAL A 238 -9.36 -6.29 -7.13
N GLU A 239 -9.20 -7.62 -7.17
CA GLU A 239 -10.13 -8.58 -6.55
C GLU A 239 -10.23 -8.43 -5.03
N VAL A 240 -9.20 -7.90 -4.36
CA VAL A 240 -9.21 -7.65 -2.91
C VAL A 240 -10.30 -6.66 -2.52
N PHE A 241 -10.68 -5.77 -3.42
CA PHE A 241 -11.60 -4.67 -3.13
C PHE A 241 -13.08 -5.03 -3.33
N GLU A 242 -13.39 -6.22 -3.85
CA GLU A 242 -14.76 -6.71 -3.95
C GLU A 242 -15.40 -6.83 -2.55
N GLY A 243 -16.55 -6.18 -2.36
CA GLY A 243 -17.21 -6.10 -1.05
C GLY A 243 -16.53 -5.19 -0.02
N ILE A 244 -15.37 -4.59 -0.31
CA ILE A 244 -14.68 -3.64 0.58
C ILE A 244 -15.00 -2.19 0.24
N CYS A 245 -15.25 -1.89 -1.05
CA CYS A 245 -15.66 -0.56 -1.51
C CYS A 245 -16.72 -0.67 -2.61
N HIS A 246 -17.20 0.48 -3.12
CA HIS A 246 -18.19 0.55 -4.19
C HIS A 246 -17.54 0.51 -5.57
N ALA A 247 -16.38 1.15 -5.71
CA ALA A 247 -15.61 1.23 -6.94
C ALA A 247 -14.12 1.38 -6.66
N VAL A 248 -13.31 1.28 -7.71
CA VAL A 248 -11.86 1.45 -7.63
C VAL A 248 -11.38 2.51 -8.61
N HIS A 249 -10.36 3.24 -8.18
CA HIS A 249 -9.70 4.28 -8.96
C HIS A 249 -8.25 3.89 -9.22
N VAL A 250 -7.83 3.95 -10.48
CA VAL A 250 -6.50 3.52 -10.93
C VAL A 250 -5.74 4.62 -11.65
N GLY A 251 -4.43 4.66 -11.40
CA GLY A 251 -3.50 5.45 -12.19
C GLY A 251 -3.31 4.85 -13.57
N SER A 252 -3.41 5.69 -14.59
CA SER A 252 -3.64 5.26 -15.96
C SER A 252 -2.39 4.86 -16.74
N GLY A 253 -1.19 5.25 -16.32
CA GLY A 253 -0.01 5.16 -17.18
C GLY A 253 1.16 4.26 -16.74
N ALA A 254 1.85 3.74 -17.76
CA ALA A 254 3.25 3.30 -17.68
C ALA A 254 4.16 4.53 -17.85
N LYS A 255 5.30 4.58 -17.15
CA LYS A 255 6.28 5.67 -17.30
C LYS A 255 7.02 5.48 -18.63
N LYS A 256 6.85 6.39 -19.60
CA LYS A 256 7.68 6.46 -20.80
C LYS A 256 8.70 7.60 -20.70
N PRO A 257 9.91 7.45 -21.26
CA PRO A 257 10.81 8.58 -21.46
C PRO A 257 10.12 9.66 -22.30
N VAL A 258 10.31 10.93 -21.95
CA VAL A 258 9.84 12.03 -22.80
C VAL A 258 10.79 12.14 -24.00
N GLY A 259 10.34 11.67 -25.16
CA GLY A 259 11.02 11.91 -26.43
C GLY A 259 12.30 11.10 -26.66
N ASN A 260 12.60 10.93 -27.94
CA ASN A 260 13.87 10.38 -28.44
C ASN A 260 14.85 11.55 -28.63
N ASP A 261 15.01 12.40 -27.61
CA ASP A 261 15.99 13.47 -27.67
C ASP A 261 17.32 12.94 -27.11
N ASN A 262 18.43 13.29 -27.76
CA ASN A 262 19.77 12.82 -27.40
C ASN A 262 20.28 13.43 -26.07
N GLY A 263 19.42 13.53 -25.05
CA GLY A 263 19.70 14.15 -23.75
C GLY A 263 19.81 15.68 -23.82
N SER A 264 19.23 16.32 -24.85
CA SER A 264 19.34 17.77 -25.03
C SER A 264 18.46 18.56 -24.06
N VAL A 265 17.31 18.00 -23.68
CA VAL A 265 16.36 18.66 -22.78
C VAL A 265 16.76 18.43 -21.31
N GLU A 266 17.38 17.28 -21.02
CA GLU A 266 17.95 16.98 -19.69
C GLU A 266 19.07 17.97 -19.30
N LYS A 267 19.88 18.41 -20.28
CA LYS A 267 20.91 19.45 -20.06
C LYS A 267 20.36 20.81 -19.67
N LEU A 268 19.08 21.07 -19.94
CA LEU A 268 18.38 22.30 -19.56
C LEU A 268 17.68 22.18 -18.19
N GLY A 269 17.86 21.05 -17.48
CA GLY A 269 17.19 20.79 -16.20
C GLY A 269 15.70 20.48 -16.34
N LEU A 270 15.21 20.28 -17.56
CA LEU A 270 13.81 19.95 -17.85
C LEU A 270 13.63 18.42 -17.79
N PHE A 271 13.63 17.89 -16.57
CA PHE A 271 13.41 16.46 -16.33
C PHE A 271 11.93 16.12 -16.49
N GLY A 272 11.61 15.05 -17.22
CA GLY A 272 10.23 14.59 -17.33
C GLY A 272 10.11 13.15 -17.83
N ARG A 273 9.19 12.40 -17.24
CA ARG A 273 8.68 11.15 -17.83
C ARG A 273 7.21 11.36 -18.13
N ARG A 274 6.76 11.08 -19.35
CA ARG A 274 5.35 11.16 -19.68
C ARG A 274 4.68 9.87 -19.20
N LYS A 275 3.55 10.01 -18.49
CA LYS A 275 2.64 8.88 -18.31
C LYS A 275 1.73 8.87 -19.53
N GLU A 276 1.73 7.78 -20.27
CA GLU A 276 0.72 7.56 -21.30
C GLU A 276 -0.23 6.48 -20.82
N VAL A 277 -1.52 6.70 -21.06
CA VAL A 277 -2.55 5.72 -20.70
C VAL A 277 -2.33 4.43 -21.45
N ASP A 278 -2.16 3.37 -20.66
CA ASP A 278 -2.01 2.02 -21.17
C ASP A 278 -3.40 1.37 -21.27
N ARG A 279 -3.99 1.45 -22.47
CA ARG A 279 -5.30 0.84 -22.76
C ARG A 279 -5.31 -0.66 -22.47
N VAL A 280 -4.18 -1.33 -22.66
CA VAL A 280 -4.03 -2.76 -22.34
C VAL A 280 -4.13 -2.95 -20.83
N LYS A 281 -3.40 -2.14 -20.04
CA LYS A 281 -3.49 -2.17 -18.57
C LYS A 281 -4.91 -1.94 -18.07
N VAL A 282 -5.60 -0.89 -18.54
CA VAL A 282 -6.99 -0.60 -18.14
C VAL A 282 -7.92 -1.76 -18.53
N GLY A 283 -7.74 -2.31 -19.74
CA GLY A 283 -8.48 -3.48 -20.20
C GLY A 283 -8.26 -4.73 -19.36
N ILE A 284 -7.02 -5.00 -18.93
CA ILE A 284 -6.67 -6.14 -18.06
C ILE A 284 -7.33 -5.97 -16.69
N ILE A 285 -7.25 -4.78 -16.06
CA ILE A 285 -7.88 -4.52 -14.77
C ILE A 285 -9.40 -4.72 -14.87
N ARG A 286 -10.02 -4.15 -15.91
CA ARG A 286 -11.45 -4.28 -16.16
C ARG A 286 -11.88 -5.73 -16.37
N ASN A 287 -11.08 -6.51 -17.10
CA ASN A 287 -11.32 -7.94 -17.29
C ASN A 287 -11.16 -8.72 -15.98
N ALA A 288 -10.16 -8.38 -15.16
CA ALA A 288 -9.95 -8.98 -13.85
C ALA A 288 -11.15 -8.72 -12.90
N MET A 289 -11.73 -7.53 -12.92
CA MET A 289 -12.98 -7.24 -12.19
C MET A 289 -14.18 -8.03 -12.72
N ALA A 290 -14.23 -8.33 -14.01
CA ALA A 290 -15.34 -9.06 -14.61
C ALA A 290 -15.24 -10.58 -14.36
N LYS A 291 -14.05 -11.16 -14.52
CA LYS A 291 -13.79 -12.61 -14.61
C LYS A 291 -12.92 -13.17 -13.48
N GLY A 292 -12.42 -12.33 -12.58
CA GLY A 292 -11.37 -12.69 -11.62
C GLY A 292 -9.97 -12.62 -12.24
N VAL A 293 -8.94 -12.62 -11.40
CA VAL A 293 -7.54 -12.57 -11.84
C VAL A 293 -7.10 -13.96 -12.31
N ASP A 294 -6.64 -14.06 -13.57
CA ASP A 294 -6.19 -15.33 -14.14
C ASP A 294 -4.85 -15.82 -13.52
N ALA A 295 -4.56 -17.12 -13.71
CA ALA A 295 -3.41 -17.78 -13.10
C ALA A 295 -2.05 -17.25 -13.62
N GLU A 296 -1.98 -16.77 -14.86
CA GLU A 296 -0.76 -16.23 -15.45
C GLU A 296 -0.45 -14.84 -14.88
N THR A 297 -1.47 -14.00 -14.75
CA THR A 297 -1.41 -12.71 -14.06
C THR A 297 -0.99 -12.89 -12.60
N LYS A 298 -1.51 -13.89 -11.87
CA LYS A 298 -1.03 -14.20 -10.51
C LYS A 298 0.47 -14.56 -10.48
N ARG A 299 0.97 -15.35 -11.44
CA ARG A 299 2.39 -15.71 -11.55
C ARG A 299 3.29 -14.50 -11.89
N LEU A 300 2.85 -13.60 -12.77
CA LEU A 300 3.60 -12.40 -13.15
C LEU A 300 3.78 -11.42 -11.98
N ARG A 301 2.78 -11.30 -11.08
CA ARG A 301 2.90 -10.52 -9.84
C ARG A 301 4.01 -11.06 -8.93
N GLU A 302 4.03 -12.38 -8.70
CA GLU A 302 5.05 -13.02 -7.87
C GLU A 302 6.47 -12.72 -8.40
N HIS A 303 6.64 -12.60 -9.72
CA HIS A 303 7.90 -12.18 -10.32
C HIS A 303 8.22 -10.69 -10.14
N LYS A 304 7.22 -9.80 -10.24
CA LYS A 304 7.42 -8.36 -10.01
C LYS A 304 7.75 -8.06 -8.55
N ASP A 305 7.05 -8.68 -7.61
CA ASP A 305 7.28 -8.51 -6.16
C ASP A 305 8.70 -9.01 -5.79
N LYS A 306 9.16 -10.11 -6.41
CA LYS A 306 10.56 -10.57 -6.30
C LYS A 306 11.56 -9.53 -6.83
N ARG A 307 11.26 -8.87 -7.96
CA ARG A 307 12.15 -7.89 -8.59
C ARG A 307 12.27 -6.58 -7.79
N VAL A 308 11.17 -6.11 -7.20
CA VAL A 308 11.17 -4.94 -6.29
C VAL A 308 11.97 -5.23 -5.01
N ALA A 309 11.88 -6.46 -4.47
CA ALA A 309 12.69 -6.89 -3.32
C ALA A 309 14.20 -6.96 -3.62
N LEU A 310 14.57 -7.13 -4.88
CA LEU A 310 15.96 -7.20 -5.37
C LEU A 310 16.61 -5.82 -5.53
N GLU A 311 15.85 -4.80 -5.97
CA GLU A 311 16.38 -3.47 -6.34
C GLU A 311 16.33 -2.43 -5.21
N SER A 312 15.60 -2.68 -4.12
CA SER A 312 15.52 -1.77 -2.97
C SER A 312 16.63 -2.04 -1.93
N PRO A 313 17.20 -1.00 -1.28
CA PRO A 313 17.96 -1.18 -0.03
C PRO A 313 17.12 -1.97 0.98
N VAL A 314 17.76 -2.89 1.73
CA VAL A 314 17.10 -3.62 2.83
C VAL A 314 16.94 -2.65 4.00
N THR A 315 15.88 -1.85 3.96
CA THR A 315 15.51 -0.96 5.07
C THR A 315 14.62 -1.69 6.06
N ARG A 316 14.56 -1.17 7.30
CA ARG A 316 13.68 -1.71 8.34
C ARG A 316 12.21 -1.74 7.89
N GLU A 317 11.78 -0.73 7.13
CA GLU A 317 10.41 -0.62 6.62
C GLU A 317 10.08 -1.72 5.60
N VAL A 318 10.98 -1.98 4.64
CA VAL A 318 10.81 -3.06 3.65
C VAL A 318 10.71 -4.42 4.34
N VAL A 319 11.62 -4.69 5.29
CA VAL A 319 11.61 -5.95 6.04
C VAL A 319 10.35 -6.07 6.88
N LYS A 320 9.93 -4.99 7.55
CA LYS A 320 8.68 -4.95 8.33
C LYS A 320 7.46 -5.27 7.48
N GLY A 321 7.35 -4.70 6.28
CA GLY A 321 6.26 -4.99 5.35
C GLY A 321 6.22 -6.46 4.95
N VAL A 322 7.38 -7.05 4.61
CA VAL A 322 7.49 -8.46 4.25
C VAL A 322 7.14 -9.37 5.43
N VAL A 323 7.70 -9.10 6.61
CA VAL A 323 7.46 -9.88 7.84
C VAL A 323 5.97 -9.84 8.21
N ASN A 324 5.36 -8.66 8.27
CA ASN A 324 3.94 -8.51 8.60
C ASN A 324 3.05 -9.30 7.64
N SER A 325 3.34 -9.21 6.33
CA SER A 325 2.61 -9.97 5.32
C SER A 325 2.77 -11.49 5.49
N VAL A 326 3.94 -11.99 5.92
CA VAL A 326 4.12 -13.42 6.22
C VAL A 326 3.39 -13.81 7.50
N LEU A 327 3.45 -12.98 8.53
CA LEU A 327 2.83 -13.24 9.83
C LEU A 327 1.30 -13.33 9.72
N GLU A 328 0.68 -12.37 9.03
CA GLU A 328 -0.77 -12.34 8.77
C GLU A 328 -1.23 -13.53 7.94
N ALA A 329 -0.54 -13.82 6.84
CA ALA A 329 -0.98 -14.82 5.87
C ALA A 329 -0.76 -16.27 6.33
N TYR A 330 0.16 -16.50 7.27
CA TYR A 330 0.62 -17.86 7.57
C TYR A 330 0.93 -18.12 9.04
N THR A 331 1.81 -17.33 9.64
CA THR A 331 2.40 -17.67 10.94
C THR A 331 1.35 -17.65 12.04
N ASN A 332 0.57 -16.57 12.15
CA ASN A 332 -0.44 -16.44 13.18
C ASN A 332 -1.60 -17.42 12.98
N ALA A 333 -1.95 -17.75 11.73
CA ALA A 333 -2.93 -18.80 11.42
C ALA A 333 -2.47 -20.19 11.90
N MET A 334 -1.19 -20.52 11.71
CA MET A 334 -0.63 -21.81 12.16
C MET A 334 -0.41 -21.86 13.68
N LEU A 335 -0.14 -20.72 14.30
CA LEU A 335 0.09 -20.60 15.74
C LEU A 335 -1.21 -20.57 16.56
N SER A 336 -2.27 -19.93 16.05
CA SER A 336 -3.58 -19.89 16.72
C SER A 336 -4.16 -21.29 16.94
N GLY A 337 -4.02 -22.18 15.94
CA GLY A 337 -4.42 -23.59 16.03
C GLY A 337 -3.55 -24.45 16.98
N LYS A 338 -2.51 -23.88 17.60
CA LYS A 338 -1.56 -24.59 18.47
C LYS A 338 -1.63 -24.20 19.95
N GLY A 339 -2.61 -23.40 20.36
CA GLY A 339 -2.78 -23.01 21.77
C GLY A 339 -2.71 -21.51 22.02
N GLY A 340 -3.17 -20.67 21.07
CA GLY A 340 -3.28 -19.23 21.30
C GLY A 340 -1.96 -18.46 21.19
N TYR A 341 -0.94 -19.04 20.59
CA TYR A 341 0.32 -18.34 20.30
C TYR A 341 0.12 -17.23 19.27
N VAL A 342 0.83 -16.11 19.45
CA VAL A 342 0.89 -15.02 18.48
C VAL A 342 2.35 -14.65 18.26
N ALA A 343 2.77 -14.61 17.00
CA ALA A 343 4.08 -14.10 16.61
C ALA A 343 3.97 -12.66 16.10
N LYS A 344 4.88 -11.81 16.57
CA LYS A 344 5.02 -10.42 16.14
C LYS A 344 6.47 -10.06 15.92
N MET A 345 6.71 -9.13 15.01
CA MET A 345 8.01 -8.50 14.88
C MET A 345 8.23 -7.53 16.04
N ALA A 346 9.42 -7.54 16.65
CA ALA A 346 9.81 -6.57 17.66
C ALA A 346 9.90 -5.16 17.04
N VAL A 347 9.07 -4.24 17.55
CA VAL A 347 8.90 -2.88 16.99
C VAL A 347 8.82 -1.80 18.06
N SER A 348 8.88 -2.16 19.34
CA SER A 348 8.73 -1.23 20.47
C SER A 348 9.79 -1.45 21.54
N ASP A 349 9.90 -0.49 22.47
CA ASP A 349 10.80 -0.60 23.63
C ASP A 349 10.40 -1.79 24.53
N ALA A 350 9.11 -2.05 24.72
CA ALA A 350 8.63 -3.22 25.45
C ALA A 350 9.08 -4.55 24.80
N ASP A 351 9.22 -4.59 23.48
CA ASP A 351 9.73 -5.78 22.79
C ASP A 351 11.23 -6.00 23.06
N THR A 352 12.00 -4.97 23.38
CA THR A 352 13.43 -5.14 23.73
C THR A 352 13.64 -5.76 25.10
N GLU A 353 12.70 -5.55 26.04
CA GLU A 353 12.69 -6.24 27.33
C GLU A 353 12.36 -7.73 27.18
N ASP A 354 11.40 -8.04 26.31
CA ASP A 354 11.07 -9.42 25.91
C ASP A 354 12.26 -10.14 25.24
N ILE A 355 12.97 -9.45 24.34
CA ILE A 355 14.19 -9.97 23.72
C ILE A 355 15.22 -10.30 24.80
N MET A 356 15.47 -9.36 25.72
CA MET A 356 16.39 -9.57 26.84
C MET A 356 16.02 -10.81 27.65
N THR A 357 14.74 -10.95 28.00
CA THR A 357 14.21 -12.10 28.75
C THR A 357 14.47 -13.42 28.01
N CYS A 358 14.21 -13.45 26.71
CA CYS A 358 14.46 -14.63 25.88
C CYS A 358 15.95 -14.97 25.78
N VAL A 359 16.81 -13.96 25.58
CA VAL A 359 18.28 -14.16 25.46
C VAL A 359 18.87 -14.65 26.78
N GLN A 360 18.50 -14.06 27.92
CA GLN A 360 18.97 -14.53 29.23
C GLN A 360 18.52 -15.97 29.49
N SER A 361 17.28 -16.30 29.15
CA SER A 361 16.77 -17.67 29.29
C SER A 361 17.46 -18.66 28.34
N LEU A 362 17.85 -18.21 27.14
CA LEU A 362 18.66 -18.99 26.21
C LEU A 362 20.07 -19.21 26.76
N ALA A 363 20.72 -18.18 27.29
CA ALA A 363 22.06 -18.27 27.86
C ALA A 363 22.13 -19.26 29.05
N VAL A 364 21.11 -19.28 29.92
CA VAL A 364 20.97 -20.32 30.96
C VAL A 364 20.90 -21.71 30.34
N PHE A 365 20.11 -21.89 29.28
CA PHE A 365 19.98 -23.17 28.58
C PHE A 365 21.29 -23.61 27.91
N GLU A 366 22.06 -22.65 27.37
CA GLU A 366 23.35 -22.88 26.72
C GLU A 366 24.52 -23.06 27.71
N LYS A 367 24.25 -22.93 29.01
CA LYS A 367 25.20 -23.04 30.13
C LYS A 367 26.18 -21.87 30.22
N GLU A 368 25.79 -20.71 29.71
CA GLU A 368 26.59 -19.47 29.69
C GLU A 368 25.80 -18.26 30.25
N PRO A 369 25.20 -18.35 31.46
CA PRO A 369 24.29 -17.31 31.98
C PRO A 369 24.94 -15.94 32.17
N ASP A 370 26.26 -15.90 32.40
CA ASP A 370 27.03 -14.67 32.66
C ASP A 370 27.60 -14.06 31.37
N ALA A 371 27.38 -14.67 30.20
CA ALA A 371 27.92 -14.19 28.92
C ALA A 371 27.09 -13.06 28.28
N VAL A 372 25.89 -12.77 28.80
CA VAL A 372 24.99 -11.75 28.24
C VAL A 372 25.39 -10.35 28.72
N ASN A 373 26.30 -9.73 27.98
CA ASN A 373 26.74 -8.35 28.24
C ASN A 373 25.86 -7.27 27.57
N ALA A 374 25.00 -7.67 26.62
CA ALA A 374 24.08 -6.75 25.96
C ALA A 374 23.03 -6.22 26.95
N THR A 375 22.59 -4.98 26.75
CA THR A 375 21.52 -4.34 27.54
C THR A 375 20.25 -4.11 26.73
N VAL A 376 19.13 -3.81 27.39
CA VAL A 376 17.88 -3.43 26.70
C VAL A 376 18.12 -2.24 25.76
N GLU A 377 18.88 -1.23 26.20
CA GLU A 377 19.27 -0.09 25.36
C GLU A 377 20.17 -0.49 24.17
N THR A 378 21.00 -1.51 24.34
CA THR A 378 21.80 -2.07 23.22
C THR A 378 20.87 -2.60 22.13
N TYR A 379 19.88 -3.42 22.51
CA TYR A 379 18.88 -3.93 21.58
C TYR A 379 18.06 -2.80 20.96
N ARG A 380 17.63 -1.80 21.74
CA ARG A 380 16.84 -0.67 21.26
C ARG A 380 17.58 0.14 20.19
N ARG A 381 18.84 0.49 20.47
CA ARG A 381 19.72 1.23 19.55
C ARG A 381 20.01 0.42 18.30
N ASP A 382 20.53 -0.79 18.45
CA ASP A 382 21.06 -1.59 17.32
C ASP A 382 19.93 -2.18 16.48
N GLY A 383 18.73 -2.31 17.05
CA GLY A 383 17.51 -2.64 16.32
C GLY A 383 16.96 -1.47 15.49
N GLY A 384 17.43 -0.24 15.68
CA GLY A 384 16.82 0.94 15.05
C GLY A 384 15.41 1.24 15.59
N LEU A 385 15.14 0.88 16.85
CA LEU A 385 13.85 1.13 17.53
C LEU A 385 13.76 2.54 18.11
N GLY A 386 14.89 3.23 18.28
CA GLY A 386 14.98 4.63 18.71
C GLY A 386 14.89 5.67 17.59
N GLY A 387 14.30 5.35 16.43
CA GLY A 387 14.13 6.29 15.31
C GLY A 387 15.18 6.22 14.19
N GLY A 388 16.05 5.21 14.18
CA GLY A 388 17.02 4.97 13.11
C GLY A 388 16.46 4.10 11.96
N GLU A 389 16.74 4.45 10.70
CA GLU A 389 16.21 3.72 9.53
C GLU A 389 16.89 2.35 9.26
N ARG A 390 18.10 2.13 9.78
CA ARG A 390 18.90 0.91 9.56
C ARG A 390 19.14 0.18 10.89
N GLY A 391 18.29 -0.80 11.20
CA GLY A 391 18.55 -1.76 12.27
C GLY A 391 19.52 -2.85 11.81
N MET A 392 20.44 -3.26 12.69
CA MET A 392 21.38 -4.37 12.45
C MET A 392 20.70 -5.73 12.51
N TYR A 393 19.58 -5.83 13.23
CA TYR A 393 18.86 -7.07 13.44
C TYR A 393 17.34 -6.89 13.40
N PHE A 394 16.67 -8.03 13.31
CA PHE A 394 15.23 -8.21 13.42
C PHE A 394 14.93 -9.34 14.39
N CYS A 395 13.78 -9.28 15.05
CA CYS A 395 13.36 -10.32 15.98
C CYS A 395 11.88 -10.61 15.80
N LEU A 396 11.54 -11.91 15.73
CA LEU A 396 10.17 -12.38 15.89
C LEU A 396 9.99 -12.86 17.33
N LEU A 397 9.12 -12.19 18.07
CA LEU A 397 8.69 -12.59 19.40
C LEU A 397 7.42 -13.42 19.31
N VAL A 398 7.37 -14.51 20.07
CA VAL A 398 6.18 -15.34 20.24
C VAL A 398 5.66 -15.12 21.65
N ARG A 399 4.38 -14.76 21.75
CA ARG A 399 3.68 -14.62 23.02
C ARG A 399 2.56 -15.65 23.18
N GLU A 400 2.34 -16.11 24.40
CA GLU A 400 1.16 -16.88 24.82
C GLU A 400 0.51 -16.12 25.98
N ALA A 401 -0.78 -15.79 25.87
CA ALA A 401 -1.49 -14.99 26.87
C ALA A 401 -0.80 -13.64 27.24
N GLY A 402 0.01 -13.08 26.35
CA GLY A 402 0.73 -11.82 26.54
C GLY A 402 2.20 -11.96 26.94
N GLU A 403 2.61 -13.12 27.45
CA GLU A 403 3.97 -13.37 27.95
C GLU A 403 4.92 -13.83 26.84
N PRO A 404 6.19 -13.38 26.80
CA PRO A 404 7.20 -13.90 25.87
C PRO A 404 7.51 -15.36 26.17
N VAL A 405 7.27 -16.24 25.19
CA VAL A 405 7.52 -17.68 25.30
C VAL A 405 8.51 -18.19 24.25
N GLY A 406 8.97 -17.30 23.37
CA GLY A 406 9.96 -17.65 22.36
C GLY A 406 10.35 -16.49 21.45
N MET A 407 11.47 -16.70 20.76
CA MET A 407 12.12 -15.71 19.91
C MET A 407 12.77 -16.38 18.70
N ALA A 408 12.78 -15.68 17.57
CA ALA A 408 13.74 -15.91 16.49
C ALA A 408 14.44 -14.59 16.13
N PHE A 409 15.74 -14.51 16.44
CA PHE A 409 16.60 -13.34 16.26
C PHE A 409 17.42 -13.51 14.98
N PHE A 410 17.32 -12.58 14.03
CA PHE A 410 17.90 -12.76 12.70
C PHE A 410 18.32 -11.44 12.06
N TYR A 411 19.20 -11.53 11.07
CA TYR A 411 19.64 -10.40 10.25
C TYR A 411 19.89 -10.85 8.81
N PHE A 412 20.19 -9.89 7.93
CA PHE A 412 20.59 -10.19 6.56
C PHE A 412 22.10 -10.06 6.42
N ALA A 413 22.73 -11.13 5.95
CA ALA A 413 24.13 -11.17 5.58
C ALA A 413 24.27 -11.17 4.04
N TYR A 414 25.51 -11.15 3.56
CA TYR A 414 25.81 -11.18 2.14
C TYR A 414 26.90 -12.21 1.81
N SER A 415 26.59 -13.12 0.90
CA SER A 415 27.57 -14.00 0.26
C SER A 415 28.19 -13.24 -0.91
N THR A 416 29.51 -13.14 -0.93
CA THR A 416 30.24 -12.55 -2.07
C THR A 416 30.07 -13.35 -3.37
N TRP A 417 29.53 -14.58 -3.28
CA TRP A 417 29.35 -15.49 -4.41
C TRP A 417 27.89 -15.60 -4.84
N GLU A 418 26.95 -15.53 -3.89
CA GLU A 418 25.53 -15.84 -4.14
C GLU A 418 24.63 -14.61 -3.94
N GLY A 419 25.06 -13.64 -3.14
CA GLY A 419 24.26 -12.47 -2.79
C GLY A 419 23.59 -12.58 -1.41
N ARG A 420 22.38 -12.03 -1.27
CA ARG A 420 21.71 -11.86 0.03
C ARG A 420 21.47 -13.19 0.73
N VAL A 421 21.68 -13.23 2.05
CA VAL A 421 21.47 -14.38 2.92
C VAL A 421 20.65 -13.94 4.12
N LEU A 422 19.68 -14.74 4.55
CA LEU A 422 19.06 -14.56 5.87
C LEU A 422 19.86 -15.39 6.87
N TYR A 423 20.34 -14.75 7.93
CA TYR A 423 21.09 -15.39 9.00
C TYR A 423 20.26 -15.37 10.28
N LEU A 424 19.97 -16.55 10.83
CA LEU A 424 19.35 -16.69 12.15
C LEU A 424 20.47 -16.82 13.17
N GLU A 425 20.52 -15.87 14.09
CA GLU A 425 21.44 -15.86 15.22
C GLU A 425 20.91 -16.82 16.29
N ASP A 426 19.73 -16.52 16.83
CA ASP A 426 19.17 -17.26 17.97
C ASP A 426 17.74 -17.71 17.73
N LEU A 427 17.48 -18.97 18.06
CA LEU A 427 16.12 -19.52 18.14
C LEU A 427 15.88 -20.05 19.55
N TYR A 428 14.99 -19.40 20.28
CA TYR A 428 14.63 -19.79 21.64
C TYR A 428 13.14 -20.08 21.75
N ILE A 429 12.80 -21.18 22.43
CA ILE A 429 11.44 -21.48 22.89
C ILE A 429 11.54 -21.92 24.35
N GLU A 430 10.71 -21.34 25.20
CA GLU A 430 10.63 -21.68 26.63
C GLU A 430 10.32 -23.16 26.82
N GLU A 431 10.93 -23.80 27.82
CA GLU A 431 10.96 -25.26 27.96
C GLU A 431 9.55 -25.89 27.97
N LYS A 432 8.61 -25.32 28.73
CA LYS A 432 7.20 -25.79 28.80
C LYS A 432 6.42 -25.64 27.48
N HIS A 433 6.96 -24.92 26.51
CA HIS A 433 6.36 -24.71 25.18
C HIS A 433 7.06 -25.49 24.06
N ARG A 434 8.16 -26.17 24.37
CA ARG A 434 8.85 -27.06 23.41
C ARG A 434 7.96 -28.26 23.06
N GLY A 435 8.20 -28.85 21.89
CA GLY A 435 7.41 -30.00 21.39
C GLY A 435 6.02 -29.63 20.84
N LYS A 436 5.47 -28.45 21.12
CA LYS A 436 4.20 -27.93 20.55
C LYS A 436 4.36 -27.45 19.08
N GLY A 437 5.59 -27.47 18.59
CA GLY A 437 5.95 -27.13 17.21
C GLY A 437 5.91 -25.64 16.89
N VAL A 438 6.07 -24.78 17.90
CA VAL A 438 6.24 -23.31 17.78
C VAL A 438 7.51 -22.99 16.99
N GLY A 439 8.66 -23.56 17.39
CA GLY A 439 9.94 -23.37 16.69
C GLY A 439 9.89 -23.78 15.22
N GLY A 440 9.13 -24.84 14.90
CA GLY A 440 8.89 -25.24 13.51
C GLY A 440 8.12 -24.21 12.68
N VAL A 441 7.18 -23.47 13.29
CA VAL A 441 6.48 -22.37 12.63
C VAL A 441 7.43 -21.19 12.45
N LEU A 442 8.24 -20.83 13.45
CA LEU A 442 9.25 -19.77 13.33
C LEU A 442 10.26 -20.04 12.21
N MET A 443 10.83 -21.24 12.15
CA MET A 443 11.77 -21.62 11.08
C MET A 443 11.14 -21.53 9.68
N ARG A 444 9.90 -22.00 9.52
CA ARG A 444 9.18 -21.84 8.25
C ARG A 444 8.84 -20.38 7.93
N THR A 445 8.61 -19.57 8.95
CA THR A 445 8.36 -18.13 8.80
C THR A 445 9.62 -17.44 8.26
N LEU A 446 10.78 -17.70 8.88
CA LEU A 446 12.07 -17.21 8.39
C LEU A 446 12.37 -17.70 6.98
N ALA A 447 12.13 -18.98 6.66
CA ALA A 447 12.30 -19.48 5.30
C ALA A 447 11.41 -18.75 4.28
N LYS A 448 10.17 -18.43 4.63
CA LYS A 448 9.28 -17.62 3.77
C LYS A 448 9.77 -16.18 3.62
N ILE A 449 10.30 -15.58 4.68
CA ILE A 449 10.94 -14.27 4.62
C ILE A 449 12.15 -14.33 3.69
N SER A 450 13.02 -15.34 3.82
CA SER A 450 14.16 -15.58 2.93
C SER A 450 13.73 -15.63 1.46
N VAL A 451 12.69 -16.41 1.14
CA VAL A 451 12.18 -16.52 -0.24
C VAL A 451 11.63 -15.19 -0.75
N ARG A 452 10.88 -14.45 0.07
CA ARG A 452 10.30 -13.14 -0.32
C ARG A 452 11.36 -12.05 -0.47
N MET A 453 12.42 -12.14 0.31
CA MET A 453 13.56 -11.22 0.27
C MET A 453 14.63 -11.66 -0.74
N ASP A 454 14.37 -12.66 -1.59
CA ASP A 454 15.33 -13.24 -2.54
C ASP A 454 16.69 -13.60 -1.90
N CYS A 455 16.66 -14.08 -0.66
CA CYS A 455 17.85 -14.65 -0.04
C CYS A 455 18.21 -15.97 -0.71
N LYS A 456 19.46 -16.12 -1.13
CA LYS A 456 19.92 -17.35 -1.79
C LYS A 456 20.01 -18.52 -0.85
N ARG A 457 20.23 -18.23 0.44
CA ARG A 457 20.19 -19.24 1.50
C ARG A 457 19.66 -18.67 2.80
N PHE A 458 19.22 -19.59 3.64
CA PHE A 458 18.88 -19.39 5.04
C PHE A 458 19.92 -20.15 5.86
N GLN A 459 20.64 -19.46 6.73
CA GLN A 459 21.81 -20.00 7.44
C GLN A 459 21.71 -19.70 8.94
N TRP A 460 22.22 -20.61 9.77
CA TRP A 460 22.30 -20.47 11.22
C TRP A 460 23.37 -21.41 11.78
N GLN A 461 23.64 -21.27 13.07
CA GLN A 461 24.53 -22.15 13.83
C GLN A 461 23.76 -22.92 14.90
N ALA A 462 24.33 -24.04 15.33
CA ALA A 462 23.83 -24.82 16.43
C ALA A 462 25.03 -25.33 17.24
N LEU A 463 24.88 -25.38 18.56
CA LEU A 463 25.86 -26.02 19.43
C LEU A 463 25.94 -27.51 19.12
N ASP A 464 27.16 -28.04 19.00
CA ASP A 464 27.45 -29.42 18.59
C ASP A 464 26.81 -30.47 19.53
N TRP A 465 26.72 -30.15 20.82
CA TRP A 465 26.09 -30.99 21.84
C TRP A 465 24.56 -31.00 21.76
N ASN A 466 23.92 -30.07 21.04
CA ASN A 466 22.46 -29.99 20.94
C ASN A 466 21.91 -30.90 19.83
N VAL A 467 22.13 -32.21 20.01
CA VAL A 467 21.73 -33.26 19.06
C VAL A 467 20.24 -33.21 18.71
N LYS A 468 19.38 -32.82 19.66
CA LYS A 468 17.93 -32.66 19.42
C LYS A 468 17.63 -31.53 18.43
N ALA A 469 18.31 -30.38 18.57
CA ALA A 469 18.14 -29.26 17.64
C ALA A 469 18.70 -29.61 16.25
N ILE A 470 19.90 -30.21 16.19
CA ILE A 470 20.51 -30.68 14.94
C ILE A 470 19.57 -31.64 14.21
N GLY A 471 19.05 -32.66 14.88
CA GLY A 471 18.10 -33.61 14.27
C GLY A 471 16.78 -32.97 13.85
N PHE A 472 16.34 -31.87 14.47
CA PHE A 472 15.21 -31.08 13.98
C PHE A 472 15.59 -30.31 12.69
N TYR A 473 16.77 -29.71 12.64
CA TYR A 473 17.26 -28.97 11.48
C TYR A 473 17.47 -29.86 10.25
N GLU A 474 18.04 -31.05 10.42
CA GLU A 474 18.20 -32.02 9.34
C GLU A 474 16.86 -32.47 8.76
N LYS A 475 15.85 -32.68 9.62
CA LYS A 475 14.48 -33.04 9.18
C LYS A 475 13.82 -31.98 8.31
N ILE A 476 14.20 -30.71 8.45
CA ILE A 476 13.71 -29.63 7.59
C ILE A 476 14.62 -29.36 6.38
N GLY A 477 15.63 -30.22 6.15
CA GLY A 477 16.50 -30.19 4.98
C GLY A 477 17.79 -29.37 5.16
N ALA A 478 18.12 -28.94 6.39
CA ALA A 478 19.39 -28.27 6.65
C ALA A 478 20.56 -29.26 6.57
N LYS A 479 21.72 -28.78 6.12
CA LYS A 479 22.97 -29.55 6.07
C LYS A 479 23.97 -28.94 7.04
N VAL A 480 24.61 -29.77 7.85
CA VAL A 480 25.74 -29.34 8.69
C VAL A 480 26.97 -29.18 7.79
N LEU A 481 27.59 -28.00 7.81
CA LEU A 481 28.78 -27.70 7.03
C LEU A 481 30.00 -27.76 7.96
N THR A 482 30.84 -28.80 7.81
CA THR A 482 32.02 -29.02 8.67
C THR A 482 33.30 -28.41 8.12
N GLU A 483 33.29 -27.95 6.87
CA GLU A 483 34.47 -27.39 6.19
C GLU A 483 34.76 -25.93 6.54
N TRP A 484 33.79 -25.24 7.16
CA TRP A 484 33.88 -23.81 7.48
C TRP A 484 33.99 -23.63 8.99
N VAL A 485 35.13 -23.12 9.45
CA VAL A 485 35.42 -22.87 10.86
C VAL A 485 35.18 -21.40 11.18
N ASN A 486 34.44 -21.12 12.25
CA ASN A 486 34.30 -19.75 12.76
C ASN A 486 35.58 -19.36 13.51
N LEU A 487 36.19 -18.26 13.10
CA LEU A 487 37.29 -17.63 13.81
C LEU A 487 36.77 -16.37 14.50
N ARG A 488 37.24 -16.11 15.73
CA ARG A 488 36.83 -14.96 16.52
C ARG A 488 38.04 -14.32 17.20
N ILE A 489 38.08 -13.00 17.19
CA ILE A 489 38.92 -12.16 18.05
C ILE A 489 37.98 -11.23 18.82
N GLU A 490 38.17 -11.11 20.13
CA GLU A 490 37.26 -10.38 21.03
C GLU A 490 38.03 -9.74 22.19
N GLY A 491 37.38 -8.82 22.89
CA GLY A 491 37.96 -8.08 24.03
C GLY A 491 39.27 -7.37 23.69
N ASP A 492 40.18 -7.32 24.67
CA ASP A 492 41.48 -6.64 24.55
C ASP A 492 42.28 -7.06 23.31
N LYS A 493 42.16 -8.33 22.87
CA LYS A 493 42.85 -8.81 21.67
C LYS A 493 42.34 -8.16 20.39
N LEU A 494 41.05 -7.85 20.30
CA LEU A 494 40.50 -7.11 19.16
C LEU A 494 41.03 -5.68 19.14
N GLU A 495 41.15 -5.04 20.31
CA GLU A 495 41.71 -3.68 20.43
C GLU A 495 43.20 -3.64 20.10
N GLU A 496 43.98 -4.59 20.63
CA GLU A 496 45.39 -4.76 20.30
C GLU A 496 45.58 -4.92 18.79
N TYR A 497 44.84 -5.83 18.14
CA TYR A 497 44.95 -6.06 16.71
C TYR A 497 44.53 -4.84 15.87
N ALA A 498 43.53 -4.08 16.33
CA ALA A 498 43.10 -2.85 15.67
C ALA A 498 44.14 -1.72 15.77
N ALA A 499 44.98 -1.74 16.80
CA ALA A 499 46.03 -0.75 17.01
C ALA A 499 47.28 -0.96 16.12
N GLY A 500 47.40 -2.11 15.45
CA GLY A 500 48.54 -2.49 14.60
C GLY A 500 49.52 -3.40 15.32
#